data_AF-A0A417CPM2-F1
#
_entry.id   AF-A0A417CPM2-F1
#
_cell.length_a   1.000
_cell.length_b   1.000
_cell.length_c   1.000
_cell.angle_alpha   90.00
_cell.angle_beta   90.00
_cell.angle_gamma   90.00
#
_symmetry.space_group_name_H-M   'P 1'
#
loop_
_entity.id
_entity.type
_entity.pdbx_description
1 polymer ?
#
loop_
_entity_poly.entity_id
_entity_poly.type
_entity_poly.pdbx_seq_one_letter_code
_entity_poly.pdbx_strand_id
1 'polypeptide(L)' 'MNRKEYQGLLEVAKEQVPMGVYALEKNDYAELRNDACTSKTKLKDMIRIFKSQGFRVYANGR' A
#
# COMPACT_ATOMS: atom_id res chain seq x y z
N MET A 1 -13.68 10.14 -5.66
CA MET A 1 -13.17 10.89 -4.49
C MET A 1 -12.46 12.14 -4.96
N ASN A 2 -12.55 13.25 -4.22
CA ASN A 2 -11.72 14.42 -4.50
C ASN A 2 -10.26 14.06 -4.17
N ARG A 3 -9.29 14.49 -4.99
CA ARG A 3 -7.86 14.11 -4.83
C ARG A 3 -7.32 14.39 -3.42
N LYS A 4 -7.81 15.45 -2.77
CA LYS A 4 -7.44 15.82 -1.39
C LYS A 4 -7.87 14.78 -0.35
N GLU A 5 -9.08 14.24 -0.48
CA GLU A 5 -9.59 13.24 0.48
C GLU A 5 -8.85 11.92 0.35
N TYR A 6 -8.52 11.53 -0.88
CA TYR A 6 -7.71 10.36 -1.14
C TYR A 6 -6.30 10.49 -0.55
N GLN A 7 -5.69 11.67 -0.66
CA GLN A 7 -4.39 11.94 -0.06
C GLN A 7 -4.44 11.84 1.47
N GLY A 8 -5.47 12.39 2.12
CA GLY A 8 -5.66 12.25 3.56
C GLY A 8 -5.85 10.78 3.99
N LEU A 9 -6.63 10.00 3.23
CA LEU A 9 -6.80 8.57 3.49
C LEU A 9 -5.51 7.77 3.34
N LEU A 10 -4.67 8.12 2.36
CA LEU A 10 -3.34 7.52 2.18
C LEU A 10 -2.43 7.79 3.37
N GLU A 11 -2.46 9.01 3.92
CA GLU A 11 -1.68 9.38 5.10
C GLU A 11 -2.13 8.61 6.34
N VAL A 12 -3.44 8.52 6.57
CA VAL A 12 -4.00 7.72 7.66
C VAL A 12 -3.62 6.24 7.52
N ALA A 13 -3.76 5.66 6.32
CA ALA A 13 -3.35 4.27 6.07
C ALA A 13 -1.85 4.04 6.33
N LYS A 14 -1.01 5.03 5.98
CA LYS A 14 0.43 4.98 6.25
C LYS A 14 0.73 4.99 7.76
N GLU A 15 0.03 5.80 8.55
CA GLU A 15 0.21 5.83 10.01
C GLU A 15 -0.26 4.52 10.67
N GLN A 16 -1.33 3.91 10.17
CA GLN A 16 -1.89 2.67 10.73
C GLN A 16 -1.03 1.43 10.46
N VAL A 17 -0.22 1.45 9.40
CA VAL A 17 0.63 0.31 9.00
C VAL A 17 2.09 0.64 9.30
N PRO A 18 2.61 0.31 10.50
CA PRO A 18 3.99 0.63 10.88
C PRO A 18 5.02 -0.06 9.96
N MET A 19 4.69 -1.26 9.46
CA MET A 19 5.51 -2.01 8.51
C MET A 19 4.62 -2.91 7.67
N GLY A 20 4.56 -2.69 6.36
CA GLY A 20 3.62 -3.44 5.51
C GLY A 20 3.04 -2.72 4.30
N VAL A 21 2.09 -3.42 3.68
CA VAL A 21 1.07 -3.07 2.69
C VAL A 21 0.02 -2.01 3.04
N TYR A 22 0.14 -0.73 2.72
CA TYR A 22 -0.92 0.24 3.12
C TYR A 22 -1.84 0.72 2.00
N ALA A 23 -1.38 0.73 0.75
CA ALA A 23 -2.26 1.01 -0.39
C ALA A 23 -1.77 0.37 -1.69
N LEU A 24 -2.71 0.10 -2.58
CA LEU A 24 -2.49 -0.39 -3.94
C LEU A 24 -3.28 0.48 -4.91
N GLU A 25 -2.62 1.01 -5.93
CA GLU A 25 -3.26 1.76 -7.01
C GLU A 25 -3.13 1.02 -8.32
N LYS A 26 -4.19 0.96 -9.12
CA LYS A 26 -4.14 0.46 -10.49
C LYS A 26 -5.13 1.22 -11.36
N ASN A 27 -4.60 1.89 -12.38
CA ASN A 27 -5.36 2.72 -13.30
C ASN A 27 -6.17 3.79 -12.54
N ASP A 28 -7.49 3.64 -12.48
CA ASP A 28 -8.43 4.57 -11.84
C ASP A 28 -8.92 4.07 -10.47
N TYR A 29 -8.38 2.94 -9.99
CA TYR A 29 -8.81 2.28 -8.77
C TYR A 29 -7.71 2.28 -7.71
N ALA A 30 -8.09 2.60 -6.48
CA ALA A 30 -7.22 2.57 -5.32
C ALA A 30 -7.84 1.70 -4.22
N GLU A 31 -7.10 0.68 -3.78
CA GLU A 31 -7.41 -0.12 -2.60
C GLU A 31 -6.53 0.31 -1.44
N LEU A 32 -7.14 0.79 -0.37
CA LEU A 32 -6.48 0.94 0.91
C LEU A 32 -6.45 -0.43 1.58
N ARG A 33 -5.26 -0.86 2.03
CA ARG A 33 -5.10 -2.13 2.77
C ARG A 33 -4.40 -1.87 4.09
N ASN A 34 -4.60 -2.76 5.05
CA ASN A 34 -3.84 -2.78 6.31
C ASN A 34 -3.11 -4.11 6.42
N ASP A 35 -2.20 -4.36 5.46
CA ASP A 35 -1.43 -5.59 5.43
C ASP A 35 -0.14 -5.39 6.23
N ALA A 36 -0.26 -5.48 7.55
CA ALA A 36 0.87 -5.37 8.45
C ALA A 36 1.78 -6.60 8.32
N CYS A 37 3.00 -6.39 7.87
CA CYS A 37 4.03 -7.42 7.72
C CYS A 37 5.06 -7.30 8.84
N THR A 38 5.22 -8.37 9.61
CA THR A 38 6.31 -8.48 10.61
C THR A 38 7.66 -8.84 10.00
N SER A 39 7.71 -9.22 8.71
CA SER A 39 8.92 -9.73 8.04
C SER A 39 9.23 -8.98 6.75
N LYS A 40 10.45 -8.41 6.63
CA LYS A 40 10.93 -7.71 5.43
C LYS A 40 10.88 -8.57 4.17
N THR A 41 11.19 -9.86 4.29
CA THR A 41 11.22 -10.79 3.14
C THR A 41 9.82 -10.99 2.57
N LYS A 42 8.82 -11.19 3.43
CA LYS A 42 7.41 -11.33 3.02
C LYS A 42 6.88 -10.03 2.38
N LEU A 43 7.26 -8.88 2.95
CA LEU A 43 6.90 -7.59 2.38
C LEU A 43 7.45 -7.40 0.96
N LYS A 44 8.73 -7.74 0.75
CA LYS A 44 9.35 -7.66 -0.59
C LYS A 44 8.69 -8.60 -1.59
N ASP A 45 8.34 -9.81 -1.18
CA ASP A 45 7.66 -10.78 -2.03
C ASP A 45 6.27 -10.28 -2.45
N MET A 46 5.47 -9.80 -1.50
CA MET A 46 4.16 -9.19 -1.77
C MET A 46 4.26 -7.98 -2.69
N ILE A 47 5.18 -7.04 -2.43
CA ILE A 47 5.39 -5.88 -3.31
C ILE A 47 5.71 -6.35 -4.73
N ARG A 48 6.51 -7.43 -4.88
CA ARG A 48 6.88 -7.98 -6.18
C ARG A 48 5.68 -8.61 -6.89
N ILE A 49 4.85 -9.36 -6.18
CA ILE A 49 3.60 -9.95 -6.71
C ILE A 49 2.66 -8.84 -7.19
N PHE A 50 2.37 -7.84 -6.35
CA PHE A 50 1.46 -6.75 -6.70
C PHE A 50 1.99 -5.89 -7.86
N LYS A 51 3.30 -5.59 -7.89
CA LYS A 51 3.92 -4.92 -9.04
C LYS A 51 3.84 -5.74 -10.31
N SER A 52 4.02 -7.06 -10.23
CA SER A 52 3.90 -7.97 -11.38
C SER A 52 2.48 -7.99 -11.94
N GLN A 53 1.47 -7.76 -11.10
CA GLN A 53 0.07 -7.64 -11.50
C GLN A 53 -0.30 -6.23 -12.04
N GLY A 54 0.68 -5.32 -12.09
CA GLY A 54 0.52 -3.95 -12.59
C GLY A 54 -0.03 -2.96 -11.57
N PHE A 55 0.01 -3.29 -10.27
CA PHE A 55 -0.37 -2.35 -9.21
C PHE A 55 0.82 -1.50 -8.77
N ARG A 56 0.56 -0.23 -8.50
CA ARG A 56 1.45 0.69 -7.81
C ARG A 56 1.27 0.50 -6.31
N VAL A 57 2.32 -0.01 -5.67
CA VAL A 57 2.29 -0.47 -4.29
C VAL A 57 2.87 0.60 -3.36
N TYR A 58 2.11 0.94 -2.32
CA TYR A 58 2.51 1.83 -1.24
C TYR A 58 2.72 1.02 0.03
N ALA A 59 3.96 0.99 0.50
CA ALA A 59 4.39 0.15 1.59
C ALA A 59 5.35 0.87 2.53
N ASN A 60 5.27 0.54 3.82
CA ASN A 60 6.16 1.02 4.86
C ASN A 60 7.17 -0.06 5.27
N GLY A 61 8.40 0.34 5.60
CA GLY A 61 9.47 -0.58 6.03
C GLY A 61 10.21 -1.30 4.89
N ARG A 62 10.23 -0.68 3.70
CA ARG A 62 10.93 -1.15 2.49
C ARG A 62 12.46 -1.17 2.64
#